data_AF-X8CF80-F1
#
_entry.id   AF-X8CF80-F1
#
_cell.length_a   1.000
_cell.length_b   1.000
_cell.length_c   1.000
_cell.angle_alpha   90.00
_cell.angle_beta   90.00
_cell.angle_gamma   90.00
#
_symmetry.space_group_name_H-M   'P 1'
#
loop_
_entity.id
_entity.type
_entity.pdbx_description
1 polymer ?
#
loop_
_entity_poly.entity_id
_entity_poly.type
_entity_poly.pdbx_seq_one_letter_code
_entity_poly.pdbx_strand_id
1 'polypeptide(L)'
;MFCANAVLTMHRVKAPLDPAEVFTMLSEQQLQSAPGCHEVRRELGPAGESGGIQGLLAMQITHELGAIDSASESRIITAGQETLIAQLTVTALHDSPVDRAHIRLTVRPGAAAGPAPAGYRGVVPVITTREGD
;
A
#
# COMPACT_ATOMS: atom_id res chain seq x y z
N MET A 1 -8.01 13.93 19.02
CA MET A 1 -6.58 13.87 18.66
C MET A 1 -6.47 13.08 17.38
N PHE A 2 -5.88 13.64 16.32
CA PHE A 2 -5.63 12.91 15.08
C PHE A 2 -4.17 12.46 15.05
N CYS A 3 -3.93 11.17 14.89
CA CYS A 3 -2.58 10.62 14.80
C CYS A 3 -2.21 10.47 13.33
N ALA A 4 -1.06 11.01 12.94
CA ALA A 4 -0.51 10.74 11.63
C ALA A 4 -0.27 9.23 11.46
N ASN A 5 -0.58 8.69 10.30
CA ASN A 5 -0.39 7.29 9.99
C ASN A 5 0.15 7.10 8.57
N ALA A 6 0.75 5.93 8.36
CA ALA A 6 1.17 5.44 7.05
C ALA A 6 0.77 3.97 6.97
N VAL A 7 -0.03 3.62 5.97
CA VAL A 7 -0.58 2.27 5.79
C VAL A 7 -0.14 1.76 4.41
N LEU A 8 0.62 0.68 4.40
CA LEU A 8 0.96 -0.05 3.17
C LEU A 8 0.00 -1.23 2.99
N THR A 9 -0.67 -1.27 1.86
CA THR A 9 -1.46 -2.43 1.43
C THR A 9 -0.82 -3.06 0.22
N MET A 10 -0.87 -4.38 0.13
CA MET A 10 -0.32 -5.15 -0.98
C MET A 10 -1.30 -6.23 -1.39
N HIS A 11 -1.58 -6.31 -2.68
CA HIS A 11 -2.49 -7.27 -3.27
C HIS A 11 -1.84 -7.96 -4.45
N ARG A 12 -2.10 -9.26 -4.57
CA ARG A 12 -1.77 -10.07 -5.75
C ARG A 12 -3.08 -10.57 -6.35
N VAL A 13 -3.42 -10.05 -7.52
CA VAL A 13 -4.61 -10.45 -8.27
C VAL A 13 -4.20 -11.49 -9.30
N LYS A 14 -4.86 -12.65 -9.29
CA LYS A 14 -4.63 -13.74 -10.26
C LYS A 14 -5.31 -13.47 -11.61
N ALA A 15 -5.10 -12.27 -12.14
CA ALA A 15 -5.53 -11.86 -13.45
C ALA A 15 -4.62 -10.73 -13.96
N PRO A 16 -4.36 -10.65 -15.28
CA PRO A 16 -3.74 -9.48 -15.87
C PRO A 16 -4.77 -8.34 -15.89
N LEU A 17 -4.46 -7.24 -15.21
CA LEU A 17 -5.27 -6.02 -15.20
C LEU A 17 -4.49 -4.91 -15.91
N ASP A 18 -5.21 -3.96 -16.51
CA ASP A 18 -4.58 -2.74 -16.99
C ASP A 18 -4.16 -1.88 -15.79
N PRO A 19 -2.87 -1.51 -15.67
CA PRO A 19 -2.42 -0.75 -14.52
C PRO A 19 -3.08 0.63 -14.40
N ALA A 20 -3.30 1.33 -15.51
CA ALA A 20 -3.85 2.69 -15.49
C ALA A 20 -5.33 2.69 -15.06
N GLU A 21 -6.10 1.69 -15.53
CA GLU A 21 -7.48 1.48 -15.07
C GLU A 21 -7.53 1.14 -13.59
N VAL A 22 -6.65 0.25 -13.10
CA VAL A 22 -6.56 -0.07 -11.67
C VAL A 22 -6.23 1.17 -10.85
N PHE A 23 -5.27 2.00 -11.29
CA PHE A 23 -4.95 3.24 -10.58
C PHE A 23 -6.15 4.21 -10.54
N THR A 24 -6.88 4.32 -11.65
CA THR A 24 -8.09 5.15 -11.74
C THR A 24 -9.14 4.68 -10.73
N MET A 25 -9.43 3.38 -10.73
CA MET A 25 -10.37 2.77 -9.78
C MET A 25 -9.95 3.00 -8.33
N LEU A 26 -8.67 2.77 -8.00
CA LEU A 26 -8.15 3.02 -6.65
C LEU A 26 -8.29 4.49 -6.25
N SER A 27 -8.02 5.41 -7.18
CA SER A 27 -8.12 6.85 -6.93
C SER A 27 -9.56 7.27 -6.60
N GLU A 28 -10.53 6.75 -7.35
CA GLU A 28 -11.95 7.01 -7.11
C GLU A 28 -12.41 6.45 -5.76
N GLN A 29 -12.00 5.23 -5.41
CA GLN A 29 -12.30 4.64 -4.11
C GLN A 29 -11.72 5.47 -2.95
N GLN A 30 -10.50 5.98 -3.10
CA GLN A 30 -9.86 6.84 -2.10
C GLN A 30 -10.60 8.17 -1.92
N LEU A 31 -11.05 8.80 -3.01
CA LEU A 31 -11.82 10.05 -2.95
C LEU A 31 -13.19 9.87 -2.29
N GLN A 32 -13.78 8.68 -2.39
CA GLN A 32 -15.06 8.35 -1.77
C GLN A 32 -14.92 7.80 -0.34
N SER A 33 -13.70 7.65 0.16
CA SER A 33 -13.44 6.98 1.45
C SER A 33 -13.90 7.78 2.68
N ALA A 34 -14.00 9.11 2.57
CA ALA A 34 -14.41 9.98 3.67
C ALA A 34 -15.22 11.20 3.17
N PRO A 35 -16.22 11.68 3.95
CA PRO A 35 -16.90 12.94 3.67
C PRO A 35 -15.91 14.12 3.63
N GLY A 36 -16.14 15.06 2.71
CA GLY A 36 -15.27 16.25 2.58
C GLY A 36 -13.88 15.95 2.00
N CYS A 37 -13.62 14.71 1.57
CA CYS A 37 -12.44 14.35 0.80
C CYS A 37 -12.54 14.94 -0.61
N HIS A 38 -11.48 15.58 -1.07
CA HIS A 38 -11.37 16.08 -2.42
C HIS A 38 -9.95 15.94 -2.94
N GLU A 39 -9.83 15.83 -4.26
CA GLU A 39 -8.55 15.73 -4.93
C GLU A 39 -7.83 17.08 -4.90
N VAL A 40 -6.55 17.04 -4.52
CA VAL A 40 -5.63 18.18 -4.64
C VAL A 40 -4.74 17.99 -5.86
N ARG A 41 -4.26 16.75 -6.08
CA ARG A 41 -3.36 16.44 -7.19
C ARG A 41 -3.41 14.95 -7.52
N ARG A 42 -3.33 14.63 -8.81
CA ARG A 42 -3.19 13.27 -9.31
C ARG A 42 -2.08 13.21 -10.35
N GLU A 43 -1.20 12.24 -10.20
CA GLU A 43 -0.09 12.00 -11.11
C GLU A 43 -0.05 10.50 -11.45
N LEU A 44 0.25 10.19 -12.71
CA LEU A 44 0.43 8.83 -13.20
C LEU A 44 1.60 8.82 -14.16
N GLY A 45 2.50 7.85 -14.00
CA GLY A 45 3.67 7.72 -14.87
C GLY A 45 4.26 6.32 -14.88
N PRO A 46 5.19 6.06 -15.82
CA PRO A 46 5.91 4.79 -15.86
C PRO A 46 6.73 4.61 -14.59
N ALA A 47 6.88 3.36 -14.16
CA ALA A 47 7.57 3.03 -12.92
C ALA A 47 9.11 3.13 -12.97
N GLY A 48 9.67 3.65 -14.05
CA GLY A 48 11.12 3.59 -14.33
C GLY A 48 11.56 2.14 -14.58
N GLU A 49 12.72 1.77 -14.04
CA GLU A 49 13.39 0.48 -14.32
C GLU A 49 12.67 -0.76 -13.74
N SER A 50 11.70 -0.59 -12.82
CA SER A 50 11.03 -1.71 -12.15
C SER A 50 9.84 -2.31 -12.91
N GLY A 51 9.46 -1.74 -14.07
CA GLY A 51 8.28 -2.14 -14.83
C GLY A 51 6.96 -1.74 -14.16
N GLY A 52 5.88 -1.66 -14.95
CA GLY A 52 4.57 -1.20 -14.50
C GLY A 52 4.46 0.33 -14.39
N ILE A 53 3.56 0.79 -13.51
CA ILE A 53 3.28 2.21 -13.29
C ILE A 53 3.51 2.64 -11.83
N GLN A 54 3.74 3.94 -11.65
CA GLN A 54 3.52 4.66 -10.39
C GLN A 54 2.35 5.62 -10.55
N GLY A 55 1.51 5.66 -9.54
CA GLY A 55 0.54 6.73 -9.38
C GLY A 55 0.69 7.42 -8.04
N LEU A 56 0.33 8.69 -7.99
CA LEU A 56 0.18 9.47 -6.77
C LEU A 56 -1.20 10.11 -6.81
N LEU A 57 -1.96 9.96 -5.72
CA LEU A 57 -3.15 10.73 -5.45
C LEU A 57 -2.95 11.49 -4.14
N ALA A 58 -2.90 12.82 -4.21
CA ALA A 58 -2.95 13.69 -3.05
C ALA A 58 -4.35 14.26 -2.88
N MET A 59 -4.85 14.20 -1.66
CA MET A 59 -6.19 14.60 -1.27
C MET A 59 -6.11 15.43 0.00
N GLN A 60 -7.17 16.20 0.22
CA GLN A 60 -7.41 16.85 1.49
C GLN A 60 -8.83 16.51 1.97
N ILE A 61 -8.96 16.28 3.27
CA ILE A 61 -10.21 15.94 3.93
C ILE A 61 -10.53 17.07 4.91
N THR A 62 -11.66 17.72 4.70
CA THR A 62 -12.20 18.69 5.65
C THR A 62 -12.78 17.95 6.85
N HIS A 63 -12.15 18.07 8.01
CA HIS A 63 -12.54 17.36 9.22
C HIS A 63 -12.75 18.33 10.39
N GLU A 64 -13.52 17.93 11.40
CA GLU A 64 -13.82 18.75 12.60
C GLU A 64 -12.56 19.15 13.40
N LEU A 65 -11.49 18.36 13.27
CA LEU A 65 -10.19 18.60 13.91
C LEU A 65 -9.25 19.50 13.07
N GLY A 66 -9.69 19.94 11.89
CA GLY A 66 -8.89 20.68 10.91
C GLY A 66 -8.73 19.94 9.59
N ALA A 67 -8.00 20.55 8.66
CA ALA A 67 -7.68 19.92 7.38
C ALA A 67 -6.73 18.73 7.59
N ILE A 68 -7.07 17.58 7.02
CA ILE A 68 -6.22 16.39 6.99
C ILE A 68 -5.71 16.23 5.56
N ASP A 69 -4.40 16.18 5.37
CA ASP A 69 -3.85 15.82 4.07
C ASP A 69 -3.66 14.30 4.00
N SER A 70 -4.00 13.73 2.86
CA SER A 70 -3.84 12.31 2.56
C SER A 70 -3.09 12.16 1.24
N ALA A 71 -2.04 11.35 1.22
CA ALA A 71 -1.30 11.02 0.01
C ALA A 71 -1.28 9.51 -0.18
N SER A 72 -1.71 9.04 -1.34
CA SER A 72 -1.73 7.64 -1.72
C SER A 72 -0.78 7.41 -2.89
N GLU A 73 0.36 6.79 -2.62
CA GLU A 73 1.32 6.35 -3.63
C GLU A 73 1.03 4.90 -4.02
N SER A 74 0.81 4.66 -5.31
CA SER A 74 0.46 3.34 -5.85
C SER A 74 1.55 2.82 -6.79
N ARG A 75 1.86 1.54 -6.69
CA ARG A 75 2.68 0.76 -7.61
C ARG A 75 1.88 -0.40 -8.14
N ILE A 76 1.71 -0.44 -9.46
CA ILE A 76 0.92 -1.49 -10.11
C ILE A 76 1.75 -2.13 -11.22
N ILE A 77 1.98 -3.43 -11.08
CA ILE A 77 2.85 -4.21 -11.95
C ILE A 77 2.06 -5.41 -12.47
N THR A 78 1.85 -5.45 -13.78
CA THR A 78 1.26 -6.62 -14.46
C THR A 78 2.37 -7.50 -14.97
N ALA A 79 2.44 -8.74 -14.47
CA ALA A 79 3.47 -9.71 -14.79
C ALA A 79 2.84 -11.06 -15.18
N GLY A 80 2.85 -11.38 -16.47
CA GLY A 80 2.28 -12.62 -16.98
C GLY A 80 0.75 -12.66 -16.82
N GLN A 81 0.26 -13.49 -15.91
CA GLN A 81 -1.18 -13.70 -15.65
C GLN A 81 -1.64 -13.09 -14.33
N GLU A 82 -0.82 -12.22 -13.74
CA GLU A 82 -1.08 -11.66 -12.43
C GLU A 82 -0.77 -10.17 -12.39
N THR A 83 -1.43 -9.48 -11.47
CA THR A 83 -1.21 -8.07 -11.19
C THR A 83 -0.86 -7.89 -9.72
N LEU A 84 0.27 -7.25 -9.46
CA LEU A 84 0.69 -6.82 -8.13
C LEU A 84 0.30 -5.36 -7.95
N ILE A 85 -0.36 -5.06 -6.83
CA ILE A 85 -0.81 -3.72 -6.46
C ILE A 85 -0.27 -3.44 -5.08
N ALA A 86 0.63 -2.48 -4.95
CA ALA A 86 1.06 -1.94 -3.66
C ALA A 86 0.58 -0.49 -3.54
N GLN A 87 -0.02 -0.13 -2.41
CA GLN A 87 -0.49 1.22 -2.16
C GLN A 87 -0.08 1.66 -0.76
N LEU A 88 0.68 2.75 -0.68
CA LEU A 88 1.07 3.42 0.55
C LEU A 88 0.20 4.67 0.73
N THR A 89 -0.66 4.67 1.73
CA THR A 89 -1.50 5.82 2.09
C THR A 89 -0.96 6.45 3.37
N VAL A 90 -0.59 7.73 3.31
CA VAL A 90 -0.12 8.52 4.43
C VAL A 90 -1.17 9.57 4.75
N THR A 91 -1.65 9.63 5.99
CA THR A 91 -2.59 10.67 6.44
C THR A 91 -2.04 11.41 7.64
N ALA A 92 -2.17 12.74 7.65
CA ALA A 92 -1.79 13.58 8.78
C ALA A 92 -2.62 14.87 8.79
N LEU A 93 -2.76 15.51 9.94
CA LEU A 93 -3.23 16.88 9.99
C LEU A 93 -2.30 17.78 9.15
N HIS A 94 -2.88 18.83 8.56
CA HIS A 94 -2.15 19.76 7.71
C HIS A 94 -0.95 20.40 8.43
N ASP A 95 -1.13 20.74 9.70
CA ASP A 95 -0.13 21.35 10.59
C ASP A 95 0.68 20.31 11.40
N SER A 96 0.54 19.01 11.08
CA SER A 96 1.30 17.97 11.75
C SER A 96 2.81 18.14 11.55
N PRO A 97 3.64 17.93 12.59
CA PRO A 97 5.10 18.02 12.49
C PRO A 97 5.71 16.86 11.69
N VAL A 98 4.91 15.89 11.25
CA VAL A 98 5.40 14.72 10.49
C VAL A 98 5.88 15.15 9.10
N ASP A 99 7.13 14.80 8.80
CA ASP A 99 7.73 14.97 7.48
C ASP A 99 7.23 13.91 6.50
N ARG A 100 6.05 14.20 5.94
CA ARG A 100 5.35 13.34 4.97
C ARG A 100 6.12 13.21 3.65
N ALA A 101 6.93 14.20 3.29
CA ALA A 101 7.64 14.21 2.01
C ALA A 101 8.69 13.10 1.89
N HIS A 102 9.12 12.53 3.03
CA HIS A 102 10.08 11.43 3.10
C HIS A 102 9.44 10.04 3.30
N ILE A 103 8.12 9.96 3.46
CA ILE A 103 7.39 8.70 3.54
C ILE A 103 6.91 8.32 2.13
N ARG A 104 7.64 7.43 1.46
CA ARG A 104 7.41 7.10 0.04
C ARG A 104 7.49 5.62 -0.25
N LEU A 105 6.80 5.19 -1.30
CA LEU A 105 6.82 3.83 -1.82
C LEU A 105 7.93 3.70 -2.88
N THR A 106 9.03 3.06 -2.49
CA THR A 106 10.15 2.76 -3.40
C THR A 106 10.22 1.27 -3.70
N VAL A 107 10.53 0.93 -4.96
CA VAL A 107 10.77 -0.45 -5.39
C VAL A 107 12.25 -0.59 -5.66
N ARG A 108 12.89 -1.60 -5.06
CA ARG A 108 14.32 -1.88 -5.28
C ARG A 108 14.46 -2.93 -6.39
N PRO A 109 15.14 -2.61 -7.52
CA PRO A 109 15.52 -3.62 -8.50
C PRO A 109 16.43 -4.67 -7.84
N GLY A 110 16.20 -5.96 -8.09
CA GLY A 110 17.12 -7.02 -7.67
C GLY A 110 16.82 -7.74 -6.36
N ALA A 111 15.70 -7.46 -5.69
CA ALA A 111 15.14 -8.43 -4.76
C ALA A 111 14.48 -9.54 -5.58
N ALA A 112 15.27 -10.49 -6.09
CA ALA A 112 14.72 -11.80 -6.43
C ALA A 112 13.88 -12.24 -5.23
N ALA A 113 12.62 -12.59 -5.44
CA ALA A 113 11.81 -13.18 -4.40
C ALA A 113 12.65 -14.32 -3.82
N GLY A 114 13.18 -14.12 -2.61
CA GLY A 114 13.86 -15.19 -1.89
C GLY A 114 12.89 -16.37 -1.86
N PRO A 115 13.39 -17.62 -1.95
CA PRO A 115 12.50 -18.77 -1.90
C PRO A 115 11.54 -18.58 -0.73
N ALA A 116 10.23 -18.70 -1.01
CA ALA A 116 9.22 -18.65 0.04
C ALA A 116 9.71 -19.55 1.18
N PRO A 117 9.68 -19.10 2.45
CA PRO A 117 10.12 -19.92 3.55
C PRO A 117 9.39 -21.25 3.41
N ALA A 118 10.17 -22.33 3.23
CA ALA A 118 9.63 -23.67 3.13
C ALA A 118 8.68 -23.82 4.33
N GLY A 119 7.40 -24.03 4.04
CA GLY A 119 6.35 -24.01 5.05
C GLY A 119 6.81 -24.80 6.26
N TYR A 120 6.57 -24.24 7.45
CA TYR A 120 6.75 -24.95 8.71
C TYR A 120 6.06 -26.31 8.59
N ARG A 121 6.85 -27.35 8.27
CA ARG A 121 6.41 -28.74 8.36
C ARG A 121 6.19 -28.96 9.84
N GLY A 122 4.92 -29.14 10.21
CA GLY A 122 4.47 -29.27 11.57
C GLY A 122 5.40 -30.19 12.37
N VAL A 123 6.10 -29.59 13.33
CA VAL A 123 6.55 -30.33 14.50
C VAL A 123 5.37 -30.30 15.45
N VAL A 124 4.56 -31.36 15.41
CA VAL A 124 3.63 -31.66 16.49
C VAL A 124 4.48 -31.83 17.74
N PRO A 125 4.29 -31.03 18.81
CA PRO A 125 5.00 -31.29 20.05
C PRO A 125 4.44 -32.59 20.63
N VAL A 126 5.25 -33.65 20.59
CA VAL A 126 4.99 -34.86 21.35
C VAL A 126 5.12 -34.49 22.82
N ILE A 127 3.99 -34.39 23.52
CA ILE A 127 3.96 -34.33 24.98
C ILE A 127 4.26 -35.75 25.45
N THR A 128 5.50 -36.01 25.83
CA THR A 128 5.85 -37.21 26.59
C THR A 128 5.27 -37.05 28.00
N THR A 129 4.20 -37.77 28.32
CA THR A 129 3.82 -38.02 29.70
C THR A 129 4.96 -38.79 30.36
N ARG A 130 5.68 -38.13 31.26
CA ARG A 130 6.67 -38.75 32.13
C ARG A 130 5.89 -39.37 33.29
N GLU A 131 5.88 -40.70 33.35
CA GLU A 131 5.48 -41.49 34.51
C GLU A 131 6.48 -41.30 35.67
N GLY A 132 5.97 -41.38 36.89
CA GLY A 132 6.65 -41.28 38.19
C GLY A 132 5.78 -40.45 39.13
N ASP A 133 5.20 -40.95 40.22
CA ASP A 133 5.43 -42.15 41.05
C ASP A 133 4.08 -42.58 41.66
#